data_AF-A0A1B9GAX6-F1
#
_entry.id   AF-A0A1B9GAX6-F1
#
_cell.length_a   1.000
_cell.length_b   1.000
_cell.length_c   1.000
_cell.angle_alpha   90.00
_cell.angle_beta   90.00
_cell.angle_gamma   90.00
#
_symmetry.space_group_name_H-M   'P 1'
#
loop_
_entity.id
_entity.type
_entity.pdbx_description
1 polymer ?
#
loop_
_entity_poly.entity_id
_entity_poly.type
_entity_poly.pdbx_seq_one_letter_code
_entity_poly.pdbx_strand_id
1 'polypeptide(L)'
;MNRFTQFVSLLCSFYILPLVLGSAASQFRLEVNKHASECFVECHSRIEYTIEIPGTGSNGFPWIKQNCQQEAWKNLMSACLPLVCSSAPDVAYAVEYGENWCHRAGVEVKIPLPETYLNGVNGSYFKSEEYLASSSDPNSEIRAGPVLIGLLSAFGVLTLFL
;
A
#
# COMPACT_ATOMS: atom_id res chain seq x y z
N MET A 1 -11.64 26.11 -32.39
CA MET A 1 -10.89 25.07 -31.66
C MET A 1 -10.47 24.00 -32.65
N ASN A 2 -9.17 23.76 -32.82
CA ASN A 2 -8.67 22.89 -33.89
C ASN A 2 -8.89 21.41 -33.51
N ARG A 3 -9.20 20.53 -34.47
CA ARG A 3 -9.44 19.09 -34.19
C ARG A 3 -8.23 18.41 -33.53
N PHE A 4 -7.03 18.93 -33.79
CA PHE A 4 -5.79 18.55 -33.13
C PHE A 4 -5.81 18.85 -31.62
N THR A 5 -6.34 20.00 -31.21
CA THR A 5 -6.44 20.40 -29.80
C THR A 5 -7.46 19.55 -29.03
N GLN A 6 -8.53 19.10 -29.68
CA GLN A 6 -9.49 18.13 -29.11
C GLN A 6 -8.86 16.76 -28.92
N PHE A 7 -8.04 16.29 -29.88
CA PHE A 7 -7.36 15.00 -29.80
C PHE A 7 -6.33 14.94 -28.68
N VAL A 8 -5.54 16.02 -28.51
CA VAL A 8 -4.57 16.15 -27.41
C VAL A 8 -5.27 16.22 -26.05
N SER A 9 -6.42 16.92 -25.95
CA SER A 9 -7.19 17.00 -24.70
C SER A 9 -7.77 15.63 -24.29
N LEU A 10 -8.23 14.82 -25.26
CA LEU A 10 -8.71 13.45 -25.02
C LEU A 10 -7.58 12.50 -24.58
N LEU A 11 -6.38 12.64 -25.16
CA LEU A 11 -5.21 11.85 -24.76
C LEU A 11 -4.71 12.22 -23.35
N CYS A 12 -4.73 13.50 -22.97
CA CYS A 12 -4.41 13.91 -21.60
C CYS A 12 -5.45 13.45 -20.57
N SER A 13 -6.71 13.24 -20.98
CA SER A 13 -7.78 12.72 -20.10
C SER A 13 -7.54 11.27 -19.67
N PHE A 14 -6.83 10.47 -20.49
CA PHE A 14 -6.50 9.07 -20.19
C PHE A 14 -5.32 8.92 -19.22
N TYR A 15 -4.47 9.93 -19.06
CA TYR A 15 -3.33 9.93 -18.13
C TYR A 15 -3.68 10.42 -16.72
N ILE A 16 -4.93 10.80 -16.46
CA ILE A 16 -5.46 11.13 -15.12
C ILE A 16 -6.46 10.04 -14.68
N LEU A 17 -6.28 8.80 -15.14
CA LEU A 17 -6.80 7.69 -14.36
C LEU A 17 -5.86 7.56 -13.16
N PRO A 18 -6.35 7.74 -11.92
CA PRO A 18 -5.54 7.38 -10.76
C PRO A 18 -5.06 5.96 -11.01
N LEU A 19 -3.78 5.69 -10.77
CA LEU A 19 -3.31 4.32 -10.59
C LEU A 19 -4.08 3.82 -9.36
N VAL A 20 -5.23 3.19 -9.62
CA VAL A 20 -6.20 2.82 -8.60
C VAL A 20 -5.58 1.67 -7.81
N LEU A 21 -4.87 2.01 -6.74
CA LEU A 21 -4.34 1.06 -5.79
C LEU A 21 -5.48 0.69 -4.85
N GLY A 22 -6.05 -0.50 -5.05
CA GLY A 22 -7.08 -1.03 -4.17
C GLY A 22 -6.62 -1.10 -2.71
N SER A 23 -7.54 -0.83 -1.77
CA SER A 23 -7.33 -0.94 -0.33
C SER A 23 -8.44 -1.77 0.31
N ALA A 24 -8.06 -2.92 0.87
CA ALA A 24 -8.91 -3.74 1.72
C ALA A 24 -9.37 -2.94 2.95
N ALA A 25 -8.50 -2.13 3.56
CA ALA A 25 -8.89 -1.27 4.68
C ALA A 25 -10.08 -0.37 4.32
N SER A 26 -10.04 0.28 3.15
CA SER A 26 -11.15 1.09 2.64
C SER A 26 -12.42 0.26 2.41
N GLN A 27 -12.31 -0.90 1.76
CA GLN A 27 -13.44 -1.78 1.47
C GLN A 27 -14.23 -2.17 2.73
N PHE A 28 -13.54 -2.43 3.84
CA PHE A 28 -14.15 -2.84 5.11
C PHE A 28 -14.27 -1.69 6.13
N ARG A 29 -13.99 -0.43 5.73
CA ARG A 29 -14.01 0.76 6.61
C ARG A 29 -13.14 0.60 7.86
N LEU A 30 -11.99 -0.05 7.69
CA LEU A 30 -11.00 -0.24 8.73
C LEU A 30 -9.96 0.89 8.67
N GLU A 31 -9.50 1.33 9.82
CA GLU A 31 -8.42 2.30 9.92
C GLU A 31 -7.13 1.57 10.33
N VAL A 32 -6.12 1.53 9.45
CA VAL A 32 -4.82 0.89 9.73
C VAL A 32 -4.05 1.50 10.91
N ASN A 33 -4.50 2.66 11.43
CA ASN A 33 -3.94 3.30 12.61
C ASN A 33 -4.64 2.90 13.92
N LYS A 34 -5.90 2.44 13.85
CA LYS A 34 -6.72 2.15 15.04
C LYS A 34 -7.04 0.66 15.17
N HIS A 35 -7.22 -0.02 14.05
CA HIS A 35 -7.57 -1.42 14.00
C HIS A 35 -6.31 -2.20 13.63
N ALA A 36 -5.86 -3.07 14.53
CA ALA A 36 -4.74 -3.95 14.26
C ALA A 36 -5.24 -5.18 13.49
N SER A 37 -4.50 -5.60 12.47
CA SER A 37 -4.73 -6.91 11.85
C SER A 37 -4.27 -8.02 12.80
N GLU A 38 -5.19 -8.92 13.16
CA GLU A 38 -4.89 -10.04 14.06
C GLU A 38 -3.84 -10.98 13.46
N CYS A 39 -3.98 -11.37 12.19
CA CYS A 39 -3.02 -12.25 11.54
C CYS A 39 -1.65 -11.56 11.30
N PHE A 40 -1.60 -10.23 11.11
CA PHE A 40 -0.33 -9.50 11.13
C PHE A 40 0.36 -9.63 12.50
N VAL A 41 -0.36 -9.37 13.59
CA VAL A 41 0.20 -9.41 14.95
C VAL A 41 0.70 -10.82 15.27
N GLU A 42 -0.05 -11.85 14.90
CA GLU A 42 0.37 -13.24 15.06
C GLU A 42 1.64 -13.56 14.27
N CYS A 43 1.69 -13.20 12.98
CA CYS A 43 2.87 -13.42 12.16
C CYS A 43 4.09 -12.67 12.69
N HIS A 44 3.92 -11.40 13.06
CA HIS A 44 4.99 -10.60 13.62
C HIS A 44 5.56 -11.24 14.89
N SER A 45 4.70 -11.69 15.82
CA SER A 45 5.12 -12.34 17.06
C SER A 45 5.94 -13.61 16.79
N ARG A 46 5.53 -14.46 15.83
CA ARG A 46 6.29 -15.66 15.46
C ARG A 46 7.67 -15.32 14.89
N ILE A 47 7.76 -14.25 14.11
CA ILE A 47 9.01 -13.82 13.47
C ILE A 47 9.99 -13.27 14.49
N GLU A 48 9.52 -12.53 15.49
CA GLU A 48 10.36 -12.04 16.59
C GLU A 48 11.07 -13.17 17.35
N TYR A 49 10.48 -14.36 17.41
CA TYR A 49 11.15 -15.56 17.95
C TYR A 49 12.09 -16.26 16.96
N THR A 50 11.97 -15.98 15.66
CA THR A 50 12.71 -16.67 14.60
C THR A 50 13.98 -15.92 14.21
N ILE A 51 13.91 -14.60 14.14
CA ILE A 51 15.05 -13.73 13.87
C ILE A 51 15.36 -12.94 15.13
N GLU A 52 16.60 -13.02 15.59
CA GLU A 52 17.05 -12.23 16.74
C GLU A 52 17.13 -10.77 16.32
N ILE A 53 16.10 -10.01 16.67
CA ILE A 53 16.08 -8.56 16.47
C ILE A 53 16.32 -7.91 17.82
N PRO A 54 17.31 -7.00 17.95
CA PRO A 54 17.48 -6.20 19.15
C PRO A 54 16.14 -5.58 19.57
N GLY A 55 15.78 -5.68 20.86
CA GLY A 55 14.52 -5.13 21.37
C GLY A 55 13.26 -5.95 21.06
N THR A 56 13.41 -7.27 20.86
CA THR A 56 12.32 -8.24 20.68
C THR A 56 11.13 -7.99 21.62
N GLY A 57 9.90 -8.00 21.10
CA GLY A 57 8.68 -7.78 21.89
C GLY A 57 8.41 -6.33 22.27
N SER A 58 9.19 -5.37 21.75
CA SER A 58 8.97 -3.95 21.98
C SER A 58 8.37 -3.25 20.77
N ASN A 59 7.28 -2.50 21.01
CA ASN A 59 6.64 -1.65 20.01
C ASN A 59 7.24 -0.23 19.94
N GLY A 60 8.44 -0.02 20.49
CA GLY A 60 9.11 1.28 20.42
C GLY A 60 9.54 1.64 19.00
N PHE A 61 9.49 2.93 18.64
CA PHE A 61 9.86 3.41 17.30
C PHE A 61 11.22 2.86 16.80
N PRO A 62 12.30 2.82 17.60
CA PRO A 62 13.57 2.24 17.15
C PRO A 62 13.47 0.77 16.74
N TRP A 63 12.62 -0.02 17.43
CA TRP A 63 12.47 -1.45 17.23
C TRP A 63 11.56 -1.77 16.04
N ILE A 64 10.43 -1.06 15.91
CA ILE A 64 9.59 -1.12 14.69
C ILE A 64 10.45 -0.77 13.46
N LYS A 65 11.22 0.32 13.54
CA LYS A 65 12.12 0.75 12.48
C LYS A 65 13.12 -0.34 12.11
N GLN A 66 13.77 -0.96 13.12
CA GLN A 66 14.73 -2.03 12.88
C GLN A 66 14.10 -3.27 12.26
N ASN A 67 12.91 -3.67 12.71
CA ASN A 67 12.16 -4.80 12.14
C ASN A 67 11.88 -4.55 10.64
N CYS A 68 11.31 -3.39 10.33
CA CYS A 68 10.96 -3.00 8.95
C CYS A 68 12.17 -2.86 8.01
N GLN A 69 13.36 -2.58 8.55
CA GLN A 69 14.59 -2.46 7.75
C GLN A 69 15.23 -3.81 7.43
N GLN A 70 14.83 -4.90 8.10
CA GLN A 70 15.40 -6.23 7.86
C GLN A 70 14.68 -6.94 6.72
N GLU A 71 15.43 -7.34 5.69
CA GLU A 71 14.90 -8.16 4.58
C GLU A 71 14.32 -9.50 5.09
N ALA A 72 14.95 -10.11 6.09
CA ALA A 72 14.47 -11.35 6.68
C ALA A 72 13.06 -11.20 7.28
N TRP A 73 12.80 -10.09 8.00
CA TRP A 73 11.49 -9.80 8.54
C TRP A 73 10.43 -9.67 7.43
N LYS A 74 10.74 -8.92 6.37
CA LYS A 74 9.82 -8.73 5.23
C LYS A 74 9.49 -10.05 4.53
N ASN A 75 10.51 -10.88 4.29
CA ASN A 75 10.34 -12.17 3.63
C ASN A 75 9.57 -13.17 4.48
N LEU A 76 9.77 -13.16 5.80
CA LEU A 76 9.01 -14.01 6.72
C LEU A 76 7.57 -13.53 6.88
N MET A 77 7.32 -12.21 6.93
CA MET A 77 5.96 -11.65 6.90
C MET A 77 5.25 -12.07 5.61
N SER A 78 5.90 -11.88 4.46
CA SER A 78 5.42 -12.31 3.14
C SER A 78 4.97 -13.77 3.11
N ALA A 79 5.78 -14.67 3.68
CA ALA A 79 5.47 -16.09 3.73
C ALA A 79 4.40 -16.45 4.77
N CYS A 80 4.36 -15.75 5.91
CA CYS A 80 3.47 -16.07 7.01
C CYS A 80 2.03 -15.63 6.77
N LEU A 81 1.81 -14.43 6.22
CA LEU A 81 0.46 -13.86 6.08
C LEU A 81 -0.50 -14.79 5.31
N PRO A 82 -0.13 -15.38 4.15
CA PRO A 82 -1.00 -16.33 3.45
C PRO A 82 -1.32 -17.62 4.22
N LEU A 83 -0.52 -17.98 5.23
CA LEU A 83 -0.69 -19.20 6.01
C LEU A 83 -1.57 -18.98 7.24
N VAL A 84 -1.58 -17.77 7.79
CA VAL A 84 -2.25 -17.45 9.06
C VAL A 84 -3.56 -16.71 8.84
N CYS A 85 -3.62 -15.77 7.90
CA CYS A 85 -4.84 -15.01 7.65
C CYS A 85 -5.94 -15.91 7.05
N SER A 86 -7.19 -15.63 7.39
CA SER A 86 -8.31 -16.52 7.09
C SER A 86 -8.82 -16.42 5.65
N SER A 87 -8.51 -15.33 4.95
CA SER A 87 -9.04 -15.04 3.62
C SER A 87 -8.15 -14.08 2.83
N ALA A 88 -8.39 -13.95 1.52
CA ALA A 88 -7.65 -12.99 0.68
C ALA A 88 -7.82 -11.52 1.09
N PRO A 89 -9.03 -11.05 1.45
CA PRO A 89 -9.21 -9.70 2.02
C PRO A 89 -8.45 -9.50 3.33
N ASP A 90 -8.41 -10.51 4.19
CA ASP A 90 -7.69 -10.46 5.47
C ASP A 90 -6.17 -10.37 5.25
N VAL A 91 -5.63 -11.12 4.28
CA VAL A 91 -4.22 -10.99 3.85
C VAL A 91 -3.93 -9.58 3.32
N ALA A 92 -4.79 -9.03 2.46
CA ALA A 92 -4.61 -7.70 1.91
C ALA A 92 -4.60 -6.63 3.01
N TYR A 93 -5.56 -6.71 3.93
CA TYR A 93 -5.62 -5.80 5.08
C TYR A 93 -4.39 -5.94 6.00
N ALA A 94 -3.89 -7.15 6.22
CA ALA A 94 -2.68 -7.39 7.00
C ALA A 94 -1.42 -6.80 6.35
N VAL A 95 -1.33 -6.86 5.01
CA VAL A 95 -0.26 -6.20 4.24
C VAL A 95 -0.36 -4.68 4.40
N GLU A 96 -1.54 -4.09 4.16
CA GLU A 96 -1.75 -2.64 4.31
C GLU A 96 -1.44 -2.15 5.72
N TYR A 97 -1.91 -2.89 6.73
CA TYR A 97 -1.60 -2.60 8.13
C TYR A 97 -0.09 -2.67 8.40
N GLY A 98 0.60 -3.70 7.90
CA GLY A 98 2.04 -3.88 8.11
C GLY A 98 2.90 -2.81 7.42
N GLU A 99 2.54 -2.44 6.20
CA GLU A 99 3.22 -1.35 5.47
C GLU A 99 3.01 0.00 6.17
N ASN A 100 1.81 0.26 6.69
CA ASN A 100 1.52 1.43 7.51
C ASN A 100 2.22 1.39 8.88
N TRP A 101 2.31 0.22 9.52
CA TRP A 101 3.05 0.03 10.77
C TRP A 101 4.52 0.44 10.61
N CYS A 102 5.14 0.08 9.48
CA CYS A 102 6.46 0.57 9.10
C CYS A 102 6.49 2.07 8.76
N HIS A 103 5.45 2.59 8.08
CA HIS A 103 5.34 4.02 7.76
C HIS A 103 5.45 4.91 8.99
N ARG A 104 4.73 4.56 10.06
CA ARG A 104 4.73 5.31 11.33
C ARG A 104 6.10 5.33 11.98
N ALA A 105 6.95 4.34 11.67
CA ALA A 105 8.35 4.29 12.09
C ALA A 105 9.32 5.01 11.14
N GLY A 106 8.80 5.72 10.13
CA GLY A 106 9.57 6.42 9.11
C GLY A 106 10.23 5.50 8.09
N VAL A 107 9.71 4.27 7.90
CA VAL A 107 10.25 3.29 6.94
C VAL A 107 9.20 2.98 5.88
N GLU A 108 9.55 3.23 4.62
CA GLU A 108 8.78 2.78 3.47
C GLU A 108 9.12 1.32 3.17
N VAL A 109 8.15 0.43 3.31
CA VAL A 109 8.27 -1.01 3.05
C VAL A 109 7.14 -1.43 2.13
N LYS A 110 7.45 -2.36 1.22
CA LYS A 110 6.46 -3.18 0.53
C LYS A 110 6.59 -4.61 1.01
N ILE A 111 5.49 -5.23 1.44
CA ILE A 111 5.46 -6.66 1.82
C ILE A 111 4.96 -7.44 0.60
N PRO A 112 5.85 -8.06 -0.20
CA PRO A 112 5.41 -8.78 -1.38
C PRO A 112 4.62 -10.01 -0.97
N LEU A 113 3.55 -10.36 -1.69
CA LEU A 113 2.92 -11.67 -1.51
C LEU A 113 3.61 -12.71 -2.41
N PRO A 114 3.77 -13.97 -1.95
CA PRO A 114 4.37 -15.01 -2.76
C PRO A 114 3.61 -15.20 -4.08
N GLU A 115 4.34 -15.40 -5.18
CA GLU A 115 3.72 -15.60 -6.50
C GLU A 115 2.76 -16.81 -6.51
N THR A 116 3.09 -17.85 -5.75
CA THR A 116 2.23 -19.03 -5.58
C THR A 116 0.88 -18.69 -4.98
N TYR A 117 0.81 -17.71 -4.09
CA TYR A 117 -0.43 -17.22 -3.51
C TYR A 117 -1.22 -16.37 -4.50
N LEU A 118 -0.56 -15.43 -5.18
CA LEU A 118 -1.16 -14.54 -6.18
C LEU A 118 -1.65 -15.26 -7.44
N ASN A 119 -1.07 -16.42 -7.76
CA ASN A 119 -1.50 -17.29 -8.85
C ASN A 119 -2.51 -18.36 -8.39
N GLY A 120 -2.75 -18.47 -7.08
CA GLY A 120 -3.74 -19.38 -6.50
C GLY A 120 -5.17 -18.82 -6.54
N VAL A 121 -6.11 -19.59 -5.97
CA VAL A 121 -7.54 -19.23 -5.91
C VAL A 121 -7.77 -17.86 -5.27
N ASN A 122 -7.05 -17.59 -4.18
CA ASN A 122 -7.12 -16.33 -3.43
C ASN A 122 -6.50 -15.13 -4.18
N GLY A 123 -5.68 -15.39 -5.19
CA GLY A 123 -5.10 -14.36 -6.05
C GLY A 123 -6.12 -13.59 -6.89
N SER A 124 -7.29 -14.18 -7.14
CA SER A 124 -8.39 -13.53 -7.87
C SER A 124 -8.89 -12.26 -7.19
N TYR A 125 -8.89 -12.22 -5.85
CA TYR A 125 -9.27 -11.04 -5.07
C TYR A 125 -8.41 -9.81 -5.40
N PHE A 126 -7.09 -9.99 -5.48
CA PHE A 126 -6.15 -8.90 -5.77
C PHE A 126 -6.27 -8.35 -7.20
N LYS A 127 -7.01 -9.06 -8.07
CA LYS A 127 -7.31 -8.68 -9.45
C LYS A 127 -8.77 -8.23 -9.62
N SER A 128 -9.57 -8.29 -8.55
CA SER A 128 -11.01 -7.98 -8.59
C SER A 128 -11.26 -6.48 -8.76
N GLU A 129 -12.31 -6.13 -9.48
CA GLU A 129 -12.70 -4.72 -9.67
C GLU A 129 -13.06 -4.08 -8.34
N GLU A 130 -13.64 -4.83 -7.40
CA GLU A 130 -14.02 -4.34 -6.08
C GLU A 130 -12.80 -3.93 -5.25
N TYR A 131 -11.77 -4.77 -5.23
CA TYR A 131 -10.52 -4.43 -4.57
C TYR A 131 -9.91 -3.20 -5.25
N LEU A 132 -9.76 -3.22 -6.58
CA LEU A 132 -9.16 -2.10 -7.30
C LEU A 132 -9.95 -0.79 -7.12
N ALA A 133 -11.29 -0.81 -7.10
CA ALA A 133 -12.15 0.38 -7.00
C ALA A 133 -12.24 0.98 -5.59
N SER A 134 -11.88 0.22 -4.55
CA SER A 134 -11.96 0.66 -3.14
C SER A 134 -11.06 1.87 -2.80
N SER A 135 -10.17 2.29 -3.70
CA SER A 135 -9.33 3.49 -3.53
C SER A 135 -10.08 4.83 -3.67
N SER A 136 -11.40 4.79 -3.89
CA SER A 136 -12.23 5.97 -4.17
C SER A 136 -12.77 6.69 -2.93
N ASP A 137 -12.35 6.28 -1.71
CA ASP A 137 -12.65 7.03 -0.49
C ASP A 137 -11.54 8.08 -0.21
N PRO A 138 -11.81 9.39 -0.43
CA PRO A 138 -10.84 10.47 -0.23
C PRO A 138 -10.43 10.68 1.24
N ASN A 139 -10.97 9.92 2.20
CA ASN A 139 -10.57 9.94 3.60
C ASN A 139 -9.68 8.75 4.02
N SER A 140 -9.35 7.82 3.11
CA SER A 140 -8.41 6.74 3.42
C SER A 140 -6.97 7.24 3.26
N GLU A 141 -6.41 7.83 4.30
CA GLU A 141 -5.00 8.18 4.39
C GLU A 141 -4.12 6.92 4.35
N ILE A 142 -3.88 6.35 3.18
CA ILE A 142 -2.77 5.42 2.93
C ILE A 142 -2.14 5.76 1.57
N ARG A 143 -1.09 6.60 1.67
CA ARG A 143 0.08 6.72 0.78
C ARG A 143 -0.14 6.89 -0.74
N ALA A 144 0.15 8.11 -1.18
CA ALA A 144 1.21 8.29 -2.17
C ALA A 144 2.16 9.40 -1.70
N GLY A 145 3.39 9.02 -1.32
CA GLY A 145 4.51 9.96 -1.25
C GLY A 145 4.69 10.70 -2.59
N PRO A 146 5.50 11.79 -2.61
CA PRO A 146 5.33 12.90 -3.54
C PRO A 146 5.66 12.48 -4.97
N VAL A 147 4.63 12.17 -5.77
CA VAL A 147 4.76 12.13 -7.22
C VAL A 147 4.45 13.52 -7.75
N LEU A 148 5.52 14.32 -7.89
CA LEU A 148 5.72 15.29 -8.97
C LEU A 148 4.44 15.89 -9.60
N ILE A 149 3.90 16.95 -9.00
CA ILE A 149 3.20 18.00 -9.77
C ILE A 149 3.84 19.35 -9.44
N GLY A 150 5.14 19.41 -9.66
CA GLY A 150 5.84 20.68 -9.86
C GLY A 150 6.26 20.75 -11.32
N LEU A 151 5.32 20.89 -12.26
CA LEU A 151 5.65 21.17 -13.68
C LEU A 151 4.46 21.60 -14.57
N LEU A 152 3.46 22.32 -14.04
CA LEU A 152 2.43 22.95 -14.90
C LEU A 152 2.07 24.41 -14.56
N SER A 153 2.74 25.07 -13.61
CA SER A 153 2.52 26.51 -13.38
C SER A 153 3.39 27.45 -14.24
N ALA A 154 4.27 26.93 -15.10
CA ALA A 154 5.12 27.76 -15.96
C ALA A 154 4.51 28.12 -17.33
N PHE A 155 3.46 27.43 -17.78
CA PHE A 155 2.84 27.71 -19.10
C PHE A 155 1.60 28.62 -19.05
N GLY A 156 1.11 28.97 -17.86
CA GLY A 156 -0.02 29.89 -17.68
C GLY A 156 0.35 31.38 -17.62
N VAL A 157 1.64 31.71 -17.50
CA VAL A 157 2.08 33.11 -17.32
C VAL A 157 2.58 33.75 -18.63
N LEU A 158 2.92 32.96 -19.66
CA LEU A 158 3.42 33.52 -20.92
C LEU A 158 2.35 33.91 -21.94
N THR A 159 1.07 33.58 -21.72
CA THR A 159 -0.04 33.99 -22.61
C THR A 159 -0.81 35.21 -22.10
N LEU A 160 -0.36 35.83 -21.01
CA LEU A 160 -0.89 37.11 -20.52
C LEU A 160 0.01 38.32 -20.86
N PHE A 161 1.11 38.11 -21.59
CA PHE A 161 2.05 39.17 -21.99
C PHE A 161 2.43 39.17 -23.48
N LEU A 162 1.66 38.52 -24.35
CA LEU A 162 1.77 38.65 -25.82
C LEU A 162 0.40 38.86 -26.46
#